data_AF-A0A962BGE8-F1
#
_entry.id   AF-A0A962BGE8-F1
#
_cell.length_a   1.000
_cell.length_b   1.000
_cell.length_c   1.000
_cell.angle_alpha   90.00
_cell.angle_beta   90.00
_cell.angle_gamma   90.00
#
_symmetry.space_group_name_H-M   'P 1'
#
loop_
_entity.id
_entity.type
_entity.pdbx_description
1 polymer ?
#
loop_
_entity_poly.entity_id
_entity_poly.type
_entity_poly.pdbx_seq_one_letter_code
_entity_poly.pdbx_strand_id
1 'polypeptide(L)'
;MGSFTSALAPIMQVGQALGTVASFSKPFVSRSQSNSSGDMELRNLEQKTALQKKQNLLNLQQDETARRAKLQKLLSAQRAEFGGRGIRSGAGSSEAVLTGFASDSDVERQFNEHEYQLDNASLNQRLSQQRQLNLLQKQQLKDKTLLNALTDIF
;
A
#
# COMPACT_ATOMS: atom_id res chain seq x y z
N MET A 1 78.57 11.18 -5.16
CA MET A 1 77.79 12.22 -4.44
C MET A 1 76.34 11.75 -4.43
N GLY A 2 75.72 11.30 -3.36
CA GLY A 2 76.10 11.13 -1.97
C GLY A 2 74.91 10.44 -1.28
N SER A 3 75.20 9.40 -0.51
CA SER A 3 74.29 8.71 0.39
C SER A 3 74.14 9.49 1.70
N PHE A 4 72.91 9.60 2.20
CA PHE A 4 72.54 9.79 3.61
C PHE A 4 71.17 9.10 3.74
N THR A 5 70.99 7.85 4.18
CA THR A 5 71.24 7.25 5.51
C THR A 5 70.97 8.15 6.71
N SER A 6 70.08 7.64 7.57
CA SER A 6 69.76 8.04 8.95
C SER A 6 68.73 9.18 9.06
N ALA A 7 67.63 9.03 9.81
CA ALA A 7 67.57 8.45 11.14
C ALA A 7 66.16 7.99 11.54
N LEU A 8 66.12 6.79 12.15
CA LEU A 8 65.23 6.36 13.23
C LEU A 8 63.70 6.34 13.01
N ALA A 9 63.18 5.15 12.72
CA ALA A 9 62.13 4.57 13.57
C ALA A 9 62.83 4.02 14.85
N PRO A 10 62.22 4.03 16.04
CA PRO A 10 61.02 3.24 16.34
C PRO A 10 60.05 3.92 17.32
N ILE A 11 59.07 3.18 17.86
CA ILE A 11 58.18 3.52 19.01
C ILE A 11 56.86 4.17 18.53
N MET A 12 55.67 3.55 18.54
CA MET A 12 55.09 2.54 19.42
C MET A 12 54.18 1.56 18.68
N GLN A 13 54.58 0.29 18.69
CA GLN A 13 53.66 -0.83 18.81
C GLN A 13 53.32 -0.96 20.31
N VAL A 14 52.43 -0.09 20.82
CA VAL A 14 51.87 -0.13 22.18
C VAL A 14 50.45 0.45 22.08
N GLY A 15 49.35 -0.29 22.24
CA GLY A 15 49.21 -1.68 22.62
C GLY A 15 48.04 -2.34 21.91
N GLN A 16 48.27 -3.60 21.53
CA GLN A 16 47.25 -4.63 21.57
C GLN A 16 46.86 -4.86 23.04
N ALA A 17 46.10 -3.92 23.59
CA ALA A 17 45.41 -3.91 24.88
C ALA A 17 44.84 -2.49 24.99
N LEU A 18 43.71 -2.18 24.35
CA LEU A 18 42.39 -2.36 24.93
C LEU A 18 41.41 -2.85 23.85
N GLY A 19 41.39 -4.17 23.63
CA GLY A 19 40.46 -4.86 22.73
C GLY A 19 39.01 -4.95 23.22
N THR A 20 38.49 -3.93 23.91
CA THR A 20 37.15 -3.97 24.54
C THR A 20 36.22 -2.82 24.18
N VAL A 21 36.66 -1.78 23.44
CA VAL A 21 35.76 -0.68 23.01
C VAL A 21 35.34 -0.75 21.53
N ALA A 22 36.04 -1.53 20.70
CA ALA A 22 35.67 -1.74 19.29
C ALA A 22 34.38 -2.58 19.11
N SER A 23 33.86 -3.16 20.19
CA SER A 23 32.60 -3.92 20.19
C SER A 23 31.36 -3.03 20.40
N PHE A 24 31.50 -1.80 20.91
CA PHE A 24 30.37 -0.90 21.16
C PHE A 24 29.84 -0.18 19.90
N SER A 25 30.65 -0.03 18.86
CA SER A 25 30.24 0.69 17.63
C SER A 25 29.58 -0.20 16.57
N LYS A 26 29.89 -1.50 16.55
CA LYS A 26 29.26 -2.49 15.64
C LYS A 26 27.73 -2.54 15.76
N PRO A 27 27.11 -2.58 16.95
CA PRO A 27 25.65 -2.58 17.06
C PRO A 27 24.98 -1.30 16.55
N PHE A 28 25.68 -0.16 16.50
CA PHE A 28 25.11 1.11 16.02
C PHE A 28 25.02 1.21 14.49
N VAL A 29 26.03 0.72 13.75
CA VAL A 29 26.03 0.78 12.28
C VAL A 29 25.02 -0.19 11.66
N SER A 30 24.91 -1.42 12.20
CA SER A 30 23.90 -2.40 11.78
C SER A 30 22.45 -1.97 12.10
N ARG A 31 22.27 -1.09 13.09
CA ARG A 31 20.97 -0.53 13.53
C ARG A 31 20.44 0.59 12.63
N SER A 32 21.32 1.36 12.00
CA SER A 32 20.92 2.38 11.01
C SER A 32 20.38 1.75 9.73
N GLN A 33 21.05 0.70 9.24
CA GLN A 33 20.66 0.00 8.01
C GLN A 33 19.29 -0.70 8.11
N SER A 34 19.04 -1.48 9.17
CA SER A 34 17.77 -2.23 9.31
C SER A 34 16.53 -1.34 9.45
N ASN A 35 16.65 -0.20 10.14
CA ASN A 35 15.56 0.77 10.25
C ASN A 35 15.27 1.48 8.92
N SER A 36 16.31 1.77 8.12
CA SER A 36 16.15 2.41 6.82
C SER A 36 15.42 1.51 5.81
N SER A 37 15.66 0.20 5.86
CA SER A 37 15.09 -0.76 4.90
C SER A 37 13.59 -0.94 5.09
N GLY A 38 13.13 -1.12 6.33
CA GLY A 38 11.69 -1.28 6.63
C GLY A 38 10.87 -0.01 6.37
N ASP A 39 11.46 1.17 6.60
CA ASP A 39 10.80 2.46 6.31
C ASP A 39 10.71 2.73 4.79
N MET A 40 11.71 2.33 4.01
CA MET A 40 11.64 2.40 2.54
C MET A 40 10.59 1.44 1.97
N GLU A 41 10.51 0.21 2.48
CA GLU A 41 9.52 -0.77 2.06
C GLU A 41 8.10 -0.29 2.34
N LEU A 42 7.85 0.28 3.53
CA LEU A 42 6.56 0.84 3.90
C LEU A 42 6.16 1.99 2.97
N ARG A 43 7.08 2.91 2.66
CA ARG A 43 6.82 4.02 1.72
C ARG A 43 6.49 3.52 0.32
N ASN A 44 7.21 2.51 -0.16
CA ASN A 44 6.91 1.89 -1.45
C ASN A 44 5.53 1.22 -1.46
N LEU A 45 5.15 0.54 -0.38
CA LEU A 45 3.82 -0.05 -0.23
C LEU A 45 2.73 1.02 -0.21
N GLU A 46 2.94 2.14 0.49
CA GLU A 46 2.01 3.27 0.54
C GLU A 46 1.79 3.88 -0.84
N GLN A 47 2.86 4.10 -1.61
CA GLN A 47 2.78 4.61 -2.97
C GLN A 47 2.03 3.66 -3.90
N LYS A 48 2.35 2.35 -3.84
CA LYS A 48 1.64 1.31 -4.61
C LYS A 48 0.16 1.27 -4.24
N THR A 49 -0.16 1.33 -2.95
CA THR A 49 -1.54 1.34 -2.45
C THR A 49 -2.29 2.57 -2.92
N ALA A 50 -1.67 3.76 -2.87
CA ALA A 50 -2.26 5.00 -3.37
C ALA A 50 -2.53 4.94 -4.87
N LEU A 51 -1.61 4.36 -5.65
CA LEU A 51 -1.79 4.14 -7.08
C LEU A 51 -2.93 3.14 -7.36
N GLN A 52 -2.98 2.03 -6.64
CA GLN A 52 -4.06 1.04 -6.78
C GLN A 52 -5.42 1.64 -6.45
N LYS A 53 -5.54 2.46 -5.40
CA LYS A 53 -6.79 3.17 -5.09
C LYS A 53 -7.23 4.11 -6.21
N LYS A 54 -6.29 4.81 -6.86
CA LYS A 54 -6.59 5.63 -8.03
C LYS A 54 -7.07 4.78 -9.21
N GLN A 55 -6.45 3.63 -9.42
CA GLN A 55 -6.89 2.68 -10.45
C GLN A 55 -8.30 2.15 -10.16
N ASN A 56 -8.59 1.76 -8.91
CA ASN A 56 -9.92 1.29 -8.50
C ASN A 56 -10.99 2.37 -8.71
N LEU A 57 -10.67 3.64 -8.42
CA LEU A 57 -11.58 4.75 -8.68
C LEU A 57 -11.84 4.93 -10.18
N LEU A 58 -10.81 4.80 -11.01
CA LEU A 58 -10.94 4.89 -12.46
C LEU A 58 -11.79 3.74 -13.00
N ASN A 59 -11.59 2.51 -12.51
CA ASN A 59 -12.41 1.36 -12.88
C ASN A 59 -13.88 1.58 -12.49
N LEU A 60 -14.15 2.02 -11.26
CA LEU A 60 -15.51 2.36 -10.81
C LEU A 60 -16.18 3.41 -11.72
N GLN A 61 -15.43 4.43 -12.14
CA GLN A 61 -15.93 5.43 -13.08
C GLN A 61 -16.24 4.83 -14.45
N GLN A 62 -15.38 3.95 -14.97
CA GLN A 62 -15.62 3.24 -16.22
C GLN A 62 -16.87 2.36 -16.14
N ASP A 63 -17.04 1.61 -15.05
CA ASP A 63 -18.20 0.75 -14.84
C ASP A 63 -19.50 1.58 -14.75
N GLU A 64 -19.47 2.74 -14.08
CA GLU A 64 -20.59 3.68 -14.06
C GLU A 64 -20.93 4.22 -15.46
N THR A 65 -19.93 4.54 -16.28
CA THR A 65 -20.18 4.98 -17.67
C THR A 65 -20.78 3.87 -18.52
N ALA A 66 -20.28 2.64 -18.39
CA ALA A 66 -20.76 1.47 -19.12
C ALA A 66 -22.21 1.13 -18.72
N ARG A 67 -22.51 1.15 -17.40
CA ARG A 67 -23.85 0.96 -16.85
C ARG A 67 -24.84 1.95 -17.42
N ARG A 68 -24.50 3.25 -17.44
CA ARG A 68 -25.37 4.30 -18.00
C ARG A 68 -25.59 4.13 -19.49
N ALA A 69 -24.55 3.78 -20.26
CA ALA A 69 -24.68 3.53 -21.69
C ALA A 69 -25.59 2.33 -21.98
N LYS A 70 -25.46 1.25 -21.20
CA LYS A 70 -26.33 0.07 -21.25
C LYS A 70 -27.79 0.44 -20.92
N LEU A 71 -28.03 1.20 -19.85
CA LEU A 71 -29.36 1.68 -19.48
C LEU A 71 -29.98 2.54 -20.59
N GLN A 72 -29.22 3.46 -21.18
CA GLN A 72 -29.70 4.29 -22.30
C GLN A 72 -30.06 3.44 -23.52
N LYS A 73 -29.26 2.41 -23.84
CA LYS A 73 -29.53 1.48 -24.94
C LYS A 73 -30.79 0.65 -24.70
N LEU A 74 -30.99 0.16 -23.48
CA LEU A 74 -32.20 -0.57 -23.11
C LEU A 74 -33.44 0.32 -23.18
N LEU A 75 -33.35 1.54 -22.65
CA LEU A 75 -34.44 2.52 -22.70
C LEU A 75 -34.82 2.90 -24.14
N SER A 76 -33.83 3.11 -25.01
CA SER A 76 -34.08 3.46 -26.41
C SER A 76 -34.69 2.30 -27.20
N ALA A 77 -34.19 1.07 -26.99
CA ALA A 77 -34.76 -0.14 -27.58
C ALA A 77 -36.22 -0.34 -27.13
N GLN A 78 -36.49 -0.16 -25.84
CA GLN A 78 -37.83 -0.31 -25.28
C GLN A 78 -38.81 0.72 -25.86
N ARG A 79 -38.37 1.98 -25.99
CA ARG A 79 -39.17 3.04 -26.63
C ARG A 79 -39.47 2.74 -28.09
N ALA A 80 -38.49 2.22 -28.85
CA ALA A 80 -38.68 1.85 -30.24
C ALA A 80 -39.67 0.70 -30.39
N GLU A 81 -39.59 -0.33 -29.53
CA GLU A 81 -40.51 -1.47 -29.54
C GLU A 81 -41.95 -1.06 -29.19
N PHE A 82 -42.14 -0.26 -28.13
CA PHE A 82 -43.47 0.21 -27.73
C PHE A 82 -44.08 1.17 -28.75
N GLY A 83 -43.26 2.09 -29.31
CA GLY A 83 -43.69 2.98 -30.38
C GLY A 83 -44.11 2.24 -31.64
N GLY A 84 -43.36 1.21 -32.05
CA GLY A 84 -43.69 0.38 -33.21
C GLY A 84 -44.94 -0.49 -33.03
N ARG A 85 -45.31 -0.81 -31.79
CA ARG A 85 -46.51 -1.60 -31.45
C ARG A 85 -47.74 -0.73 -31.11
N GLY A 86 -47.63 0.60 -31.16
CA GLY A 86 -48.71 1.51 -30.80
C GLY A 86 -49.07 1.51 -29.31
N ILE A 87 -48.21 0.91 -28.46
CA ILE A 87 -48.37 0.90 -27.01
C ILE A 87 -47.99 2.29 -26.52
N ARG A 88 -48.99 3.08 -26.10
CA ARG A 88 -48.75 4.41 -25.54
C ARG A 88 -48.00 4.29 -24.21
N SER A 89 -47.08 5.23 -23.96
CA SER A 89 -46.20 5.32 -22.77
C SER A 89 -46.91 5.33 -21.40
N GLY A 90 -48.24 5.23 -21.34
CA GLY A 90 -49.03 5.20 -20.11
C GLY A 90 -49.74 3.87 -19.83
N ALA A 91 -49.48 2.81 -20.60
CA ALA A 91 -49.99 1.48 -20.28
C ALA A 91 -49.12 0.85 -19.16
N GLY A 92 -49.74 0.36 -18.08
CA GLY A 92 -49.03 -0.12 -16.88
C GLY A 92 -47.95 -1.20 -17.13
N SER A 93 -48.06 -1.98 -18.21
CA SER A 93 -47.04 -2.95 -18.61
C SER A 93 -45.73 -2.31 -19.08
N SER A 94 -45.79 -1.11 -19.67
CA SER A 94 -44.60 -0.38 -20.12
C SER A 94 -43.83 0.25 -18.97
N GLU A 95 -44.56 0.74 -17.96
CA GLU A 95 -43.98 1.30 -16.74
C GLU A 95 -43.28 0.21 -15.91
N ALA A 96 -43.89 -0.97 -15.74
CA ALA A 96 -43.30 -2.08 -15.00
C ALA A 96 -41.93 -2.52 -15.54
N VAL A 97 -41.76 -2.54 -16.88
CA VAL A 97 -40.48 -2.89 -17.51
C VAL A 97 -39.41 -1.83 -17.27
N LEU A 98 -39.79 -0.54 -17.37
CA LEU A 98 -38.87 0.57 -17.09
C LEU A 98 -38.43 0.58 -15.62
N THR A 99 -39.35 0.31 -14.70
CA THR A 99 -39.05 0.15 -13.27
C THR A 99 -38.13 -1.05 -13.03
N GLY A 100 -38.31 -2.14 -13.77
CA GLY A 100 -37.39 -3.29 -13.75
C GLY A 100 -35.97 -2.89 -14.15
N PHE A 101 -35.80 -2.23 -15.30
CA PHE A 101 -34.47 -1.76 -15.74
C PHE A 101 -33.82 -0.76 -14.78
N ALA A 102 -34.61 0.12 -14.17
CA ALA A 102 -34.10 1.04 -13.15
C ALA A 102 -33.61 0.27 -11.92
N SER A 103 -34.40 -0.70 -11.44
CA SER A 103 -34.07 -1.55 -10.29
C SER A 103 -32.80 -2.38 -10.54
N ASP A 104 -32.69 -3.03 -11.69
CA ASP A 104 -31.50 -3.79 -12.09
C ASP A 104 -30.26 -2.88 -12.16
N SER A 105 -30.43 -1.67 -12.68
CA SER A 105 -29.34 -0.70 -12.77
C SER A 105 -28.91 -0.16 -11.41
N ASP A 106 -29.83 -0.03 -10.45
CA ASP A 106 -29.51 0.35 -9.08
C ASP A 106 -28.77 -0.78 -8.35
N VAL A 107 -29.15 -2.04 -8.58
CA VAL A 107 -28.42 -3.22 -8.05
C VAL A 107 -27.00 -3.27 -8.63
N GLU A 108 -26.84 -3.07 -9.93
CA GLU A 108 -25.52 -3.01 -10.59
C GLU A 108 -24.66 -1.87 -10.02
N ARG A 109 -25.24 -0.69 -9.74
CA ARG A 109 -24.52 0.40 -9.05
C ARG A 109 -24.07 -0.01 -7.65
N GLN A 110 -24.97 -0.57 -6.85
CA GLN A 110 -24.66 -0.96 -5.47
C GLN A 110 -23.56 -2.02 -5.43
N PHE A 111 -23.59 -2.97 -6.36
CA PHE A 111 -22.56 -4.00 -6.50
C PHE A 111 -21.18 -3.38 -6.80
N ASN A 112 -21.10 -2.49 -7.80
CA ASN A 112 -19.86 -1.82 -8.18
C ASN A 112 -19.30 -0.96 -7.03
N GLU A 113 -20.17 -0.23 -6.32
CA GLU A 113 -19.78 0.58 -5.15
C GLU A 113 -19.26 -0.31 -4.01
N HIS A 114 -19.92 -1.43 -3.74
CA HIS A 114 -19.51 -2.38 -2.72
C HIS A 114 -18.17 -3.05 -3.06
N GLU A 115 -17.97 -3.47 -4.31
CA GLU A 115 -16.70 -4.03 -4.79
C GLU A 115 -15.56 -3.03 -4.61
N TYR A 116 -15.75 -1.79 -5.05
CA TYR A 116 -14.79 -0.70 -4.85
C TYR A 116 -14.46 -0.48 -3.35
N GLN A 117 -15.46 -0.51 -2.48
CA GLN A 117 -15.28 -0.35 -1.05
C GLN A 117 -14.49 -1.52 -0.44
N LEU A 118 -14.82 -2.76 -0.80
CA LEU A 118 -14.12 -3.96 -0.34
C LEU A 118 -12.65 -3.96 -0.76
N ASP A 119 -12.37 -3.63 -2.02
CA ASP A 119 -11.00 -3.57 -2.52
C ASP A 119 -10.19 -2.54 -1.75
N ASN A 120 -10.73 -1.33 -1.57
CA ASN A 120 -10.04 -0.29 -0.81
C ASN A 120 -9.89 -0.63 0.67
N ALA A 121 -10.87 -1.31 1.27
CA ALA A 121 -10.79 -1.80 2.64
C ALA A 121 -9.67 -2.84 2.79
N SER A 122 -9.56 -3.79 1.85
CA SER A 122 -8.50 -4.80 1.85
C SER A 122 -7.10 -4.18 1.72
N LEU A 123 -6.96 -3.15 0.87
CA LEU A 123 -5.73 -2.39 0.70
C LEU A 123 -5.35 -1.65 1.99
N ASN A 124 -6.33 -1.01 2.65
CA ASN A 124 -6.12 -0.35 3.94
C ASN A 124 -5.70 -1.34 5.03
N GLN A 125 -6.34 -2.50 5.08
CA GLN A 125 -6.04 -3.54 6.05
C GLN A 125 -4.61 -4.05 5.88
N ARG A 126 -4.18 -4.36 4.64
CA ARG A 126 -2.80 -4.78 4.34
C ARG A 126 -1.79 -3.72 4.75
N LEU A 127 -2.05 -2.45 4.43
CA LEU A 127 -1.16 -1.35 4.82
C LEU A 127 -1.07 -1.20 6.35
N SER A 128 -2.19 -1.29 7.05
CA SER A 128 -2.25 -1.22 8.52
C SER A 128 -1.46 -2.37 9.16
N GLN A 129 -1.64 -3.59 8.67
CA GLN A 129 -0.90 -4.77 9.14
C GLN A 129 0.61 -4.59 8.96
N GLN A 130 1.06 -4.10 7.80
CA GLN A 130 2.49 -3.86 7.57
C GLN A 130 3.05 -2.81 8.54
N ARG A 131 2.29 -1.74 8.82
CA ARG A 131 2.70 -0.71 9.81
C ARG A 131 2.82 -1.31 11.21
N GLN A 132 1.88 -2.15 11.61
CA GLN A 132 1.90 -2.83 12.91
C GLN A 132 3.10 -3.76 13.02
N LEU A 133 3.40 -4.55 11.99
CA LEU A 133 4.57 -5.42 11.95
C LEU A 133 5.87 -4.63 12.05
N ASN A 134 6.01 -3.55 11.29
CA ASN A 134 7.18 -2.66 11.36
C ASN A 134 7.34 -2.04 12.76
N LEU A 135 6.24 -1.61 13.39
CA LEU A 135 6.27 -1.06 14.75
C LEU A 135 6.69 -2.12 15.78
N LEU A 136 6.15 -3.33 15.68
CA LEU A 136 6.51 -4.45 16.55
C LEU A 136 7.99 -4.83 16.40
N GLN A 137 8.49 -4.91 15.17
CA GLN A 137 9.90 -5.18 14.91
C GLN A 137 10.80 -4.09 15.51
N LYS A 138 10.42 -2.81 15.37
CA LYS A 138 11.14 -1.69 15.99
C LYS A 138 11.17 -1.80 17.51
N GLN A 139 10.07 -2.22 18.15
CA GLN A 139 10.02 -2.45 19.60
C GLN A 139 10.92 -3.61 20.01
N GLN A 140 10.81 -4.77 19.35
CA GLN A 140 11.65 -5.94 19.65
C GLN A 140 13.15 -5.65 19.50
N LEU A 141 13.54 -4.85 18.50
CA LEU A 141 14.92 -4.41 18.34
C LEU A 141 15.38 -3.49 19.48
N LYS A 142 14.50 -2.59 19.95
CA LYS A 142 14.80 -1.74 21.13
C LYS A 142 14.99 -2.59 22.38
N ASP A 143 14.10 -3.55 22.62
CA ASP A 143 14.16 -4.41 23.80
C ASP A 143 15.43 -5.28 23.79
N LYS A 144 15.76 -5.90 22.65
CA LYS A 144 17.02 -6.64 22.49
C LYS A 144 18.25 -5.77 22.78
N THR A 145 18.25 -4.52 22.34
CA THR A 145 19.38 -3.63 22.61
C THR A 145 19.48 -3.21 24.08
N LEU A 146 18.34 -3.02 24.76
CA LEU A 146 18.32 -2.73 26.20
C LEU A 146 18.80 -3.94 27.00
N LEU A 147 18.32 -5.13 26.68
CA LEU A 147 18.75 -6.38 27.31
C LEU A 147 20.25 -6.61 27.11
N ASN A 148 20.75 -6.47 25.88
CA ASN A 148 22.18 -6.60 25.59
C ASN A 148 23.02 -5.60 26.40
N ALA A 149 22.57 -4.34 26.50
CA ALA A 149 23.26 -3.32 27.28
C ALA A 149 23.27 -3.63 28.79
N LEU A 150 22.18 -4.20 29.33
CA LEU A 150 22.13 -4.62 30.73
C LEU A 150 23.04 -5.83 31.00
N THR A 151 23.04 -6.83 30.12
CA THR A 151 23.94 -8.00 30.26
C THR A 151 25.42 -7.68 30.08
N ASP A 152 25.77 -6.56 29.45
CA ASP A 152 27.18 -6.12 29.30
C ASP A 152 27.67 -5.35 30.55
N ILE A 153 26.75 -4.92 31.42
CA ILE A 153 27.03 -4.17 32.66
C ILE A 153 27.20 -5.10 33.87
N PHE A 154 26.55 -6.27 33.85
CA PHE A 154 26.60 -7.28 34.91
C PHE A 154 27.55 -8.42 34.55
#